data_AF-A0A7S0I2E9-F1
#
_entry.id   AF-A0A7S0I2E9-F1
#
_cell.length_a   1.000
_cell.length_b   1.000
_cell.length_c   1.000
_cell.angle_alpha   90.00
_cell.angle_beta   90.00
_cell.angle_gamma   90.00
#
_symmetry.space_group_name_H-M   'P 1'
#
loop_
_entity.id
_entity.type
_entity.pdbx_description
1 polymer ?
#
loop_
_entity_poly.entity_id
_entity_poly.type
_entity_poly.pdbx_seq_one_letter_code
_entity_poly.pdbx_strand_id
1 'polypeptide(L)'
;LRSGPCLAQGFWGSCFNMYKSTQLHEGYKRLKGWCELPKDFYVYTSNVDGHFVEAGFDTGRICEIHGRISKWITMTDEEDEMTILSDDHHFRVDESEMRLMADEKDVESFRAAGVPLDRHGNPMRPAVLMFDDEPEHLLKTLRAEQDKYQQWEAQMEEEMENNEACRLVILEIGCGQRVPCVRQESECVLDDLVKRLGLDESGDPCWYEEEECSIPRALLIRINPEYPYNQMNPHLTLPVQGSALASLTEIDDHVMALLQEHNMGSSAEVQ
;
A
#
# COMPACT_ATOMS: atom_id res chain seq x y z
N LEU A 1 6.46 22.18 10.86
CA LEU A 1 7.82 21.80 11.34
C LEU A 1 8.57 23.00 11.92
N ARG A 2 8.75 24.10 11.18
CA ARG A 2 9.64 25.22 11.58
C ARG A 2 9.17 26.06 12.79
N SER A 3 7.88 26.13 13.07
CA SER A 3 7.31 26.94 14.18
C SER A 3 7.14 26.19 15.51
N GLY A 4 7.40 24.88 15.54
CA GLY A 4 7.19 24.03 16.72
C GLY A 4 7.90 22.69 16.55
N PRO A 5 9.24 22.67 16.64
CA PRO A 5 10.04 21.50 16.28
C PRO A 5 9.79 20.31 17.22
N CYS A 6 9.66 20.54 18.54
CA CYS A 6 9.30 19.45 19.46
C CYS A 6 7.89 18.92 19.23
N LEU A 7 6.92 19.76 18.84
CA LEU A 7 5.58 19.27 18.52
C LEU A 7 5.60 18.40 17.25
N ALA A 8 6.25 18.89 16.20
CA ALA A 8 6.26 18.18 14.92
C ALA A 8 7.05 16.87 15.00
N GLN A 9 8.19 16.85 15.70
CA GLN A 9 8.95 15.63 15.91
C GLN A 9 8.35 14.72 16.98
N GLY A 10 7.65 15.27 17.96
CA GLY A 10 6.86 14.50 18.92
C GLY A 10 5.76 13.71 18.21
N PHE A 11 5.00 14.38 17.34
CA PHE A 11 3.99 13.73 16.51
C PHE A 11 4.58 12.60 15.67
N TRP A 12 5.62 12.89 14.88
CA TRP A 12 6.21 11.87 14.00
C TRP A 12 6.95 10.77 14.75
N GLY A 13 7.61 11.09 15.86
CA GLY A 13 8.24 10.11 16.74
C GLY A 13 7.22 9.18 17.38
N SER A 14 6.05 9.71 17.79
CA SER A 14 4.94 8.90 18.29
C SER A 14 4.40 7.98 17.19
N CYS A 15 4.18 8.49 15.98
CA CYS A 15 3.77 7.67 14.84
C CYS A 15 4.79 6.56 14.55
N PHE A 16 6.09 6.87 14.51
CA PHE A 16 7.14 5.88 14.30
C PHE A 16 7.11 4.78 15.37
N ASN A 17 7.11 5.17 16.66
CA ASN A 17 7.06 4.23 17.78
C ASN A 17 5.81 3.34 17.71
N MET A 18 4.65 3.94 17.43
CA MET A 18 3.38 3.22 17.30
C MET A 18 3.42 2.22 16.15
N TYR A 19 3.85 2.62 14.95
CA TYR A 19 3.91 1.73 13.80
C TYR A 19 4.89 0.57 13.99
N LYS A 20 6.07 0.83 14.59
CA LYS A 20 7.08 -0.19 14.87
C LYS A 20 6.71 -1.16 16.00
N SER A 21 5.91 -0.70 16.97
CA SER A 21 5.40 -1.57 18.04
C SER A 21 4.10 -2.28 17.68
N THR A 22 3.46 -1.90 16.56
CA THR A 22 2.23 -2.53 16.11
C THR A 22 2.53 -3.93 15.58
N GLN A 23 1.89 -4.94 16.17
CA GLN A 23 1.94 -6.29 15.63
C GLN A 23 1.24 -6.32 14.27
N LEU A 24 1.95 -6.76 13.23
CA LEU A 24 1.35 -7.04 11.92
C LEU A 24 0.22 -8.06 12.08
N HIS A 25 -0.97 -7.71 11.60
CA HIS A 25 -2.08 -8.66 11.61
C HIS A 25 -1.90 -9.73 10.52
N GLU A 26 -2.49 -10.91 10.74
CA GLU A 26 -2.38 -12.07 9.82
C GLU A 26 -2.81 -11.78 8.37
N GLY A 27 -3.63 -10.75 8.13
CA GLY A 27 -3.99 -10.32 6.78
C GLY A 27 -2.79 -10.06 5.86
N TYR A 28 -1.68 -9.49 6.34
CA TYR A 28 -0.49 -9.28 5.52
C TYR A 28 0.14 -10.61 5.06
N LYS A 29 0.14 -11.62 5.93
CA LYS A 29 0.66 -12.95 5.61
C LYS A 29 -0.23 -13.67 4.59
N ARG A 30 -1.55 -13.54 4.71
CA ARG A 30 -2.52 -14.08 3.72
C ARG A 30 -2.32 -13.42 2.36
N LEU A 31 -2.28 -12.09 2.33
CA LEU A 31 -2.02 -11.32 1.11
C LEU A 31 -0.71 -11.75 0.45
N LYS A 32 0.38 -11.88 1.22
CA LYS A 32 1.65 -12.35 0.68
C LYS A 32 1.52 -13.74 0.06
N GLY A 33 0.89 -14.67 0.77
CA GLY A 33 0.61 -16.02 0.27
C GLY A 33 -0.17 -15.98 -1.05
N TRP A 34 -1.19 -15.13 -1.15
CA TRP A 34 -1.95 -14.95 -2.39
C TRP A 34 -1.12 -14.35 -3.51
N CYS A 35 -0.31 -13.32 -3.24
CA CYS A 35 0.55 -12.69 -4.25
C CYS A 35 1.65 -13.62 -4.77
N GLU A 36 2.03 -14.64 -4.01
CA GLU A 36 3.00 -15.66 -4.43
C GLU A 36 2.37 -16.80 -5.27
N LEU A 37 1.03 -16.91 -5.32
CA LEU A 37 0.32 -17.85 -6.20
C LEU A 37 0.33 -17.44 -7.69
N PRO A 38 -0.02 -16.18 -8.08
CA PRO A 38 0.09 -15.72 -9.44
C PRO A 38 1.57 -15.50 -9.80
N LYS A 39 1.85 -15.51 -11.10
CA LYS A 39 3.21 -15.27 -11.60
C LYS A 39 3.68 -13.83 -11.43
N ASP A 40 2.77 -12.89 -11.16
CA ASP A 40 3.09 -11.47 -11.10
C ASP A 40 2.11 -10.67 -10.23
N PHE A 41 2.62 -9.66 -9.52
CA PHE A 41 1.84 -8.75 -8.68
C PHE A 41 2.59 -7.43 -8.44
N TYR A 42 1.86 -6.41 -7.97
CA TYR A 42 2.42 -5.17 -7.46
C TYR A 42 1.56 -4.63 -6.32
N VAL A 43 2.18 -4.02 -5.32
CA VAL A 43 1.51 -3.34 -4.21
C VAL A 43 1.58 -1.84 -4.44
N TYR A 44 0.43 -1.17 -4.46
CA TYR A 44 0.32 0.28 -4.50
C TYR A 44 -0.36 0.76 -3.21
N THR A 45 0.33 1.59 -2.42
CA THR A 45 -0.15 1.95 -1.08
C THR A 45 0.10 3.41 -0.72
N SER A 46 -0.89 4.02 -0.06
CA SER A 46 -0.79 5.33 0.59
C SER A 46 -0.38 5.24 2.07
N ASN A 47 -0.25 4.02 2.62
CA ASN A 47 0.27 3.84 3.97
C ASN A 47 1.75 4.23 4.02
N VAL A 48 2.17 4.75 5.17
CA VAL A 48 3.57 5.19 5.41
C VAL A 48 4.26 4.37 6.50
N ASP A 49 3.58 3.35 7.03
CA ASP A 49 4.06 2.51 8.14
C ASP A 49 5.25 1.60 7.75
N GLY A 50 5.33 1.17 6.49
CA GLY A 50 6.32 0.22 5.99
C GLY A 50 5.96 -1.24 6.25
N HIS A 51 4.72 -1.55 6.66
CA HIS A 51 4.29 -2.89 7.07
C HIS A 51 4.34 -3.93 5.95
N PHE A 52 4.19 -3.54 4.68
CA PHE A 52 4.41 -4.46 3.56
C PHE A 52 5.86 -4.96 3.50
N VAL A 53 6.84 -4.08 3.75
CA VAL A 53 8.24 -4.50 3.79
C VAL A 53 8.51 -5.40 4.99
N GLU A 54 7.96 -5.07 6.16
CA GLU A 54 8.08 -5.90 7.36
C GLU A 54 7.41 -7.27 7.22
N ALA A 55 6.29 -7.34 6.50
CA ALA A 55 5.64 -8.59 6.11
C ALA A 55 6.45 -9.40 5.07
N GLY A 56 7.57 -8.84 4.58
CA GLY A 56 8.51 -9.49 3.69
C GLY A 56 8.10 -9.49 2.22
N PHE A 57 7.29 -8.52 1.80
CA PHE A 57 7.07 -8.28 0.36
C PHE A 57 8.36 -7.76 -0.28
N ASP A 58 8.57 -8.08 -1.56
CA ASP A 58 9.70 -7.56 -2.31
C ASP A 58 9.57 -6.04 -2.48
N THR A 59 10.56 -5.29 -1.99
CA THR A 59 10.62 -3.83 -2.15
C THR A 59 10.59 -3.35 -3.60
N GLY A 60 10.99 -4.20 -4.56
CA GLY A 60 10.85 -3.91 -5.99
C GLY A 60 9.42 -3.98 -6.52
N ARG A 61 8.47 -4.47 -5.71
CA ARG A 61 7.05 -4.67 -6.03
C ARG A 61 6.13 -3.84 -5.15
N ILE A 62 6.63 -2.76 -4.57
CA ILE A 62 5.87 -1.86 -3.69
C ILE A 62 6.05 -0.42 -4.18
N CYS A 63 4.94 0.31 -4.29
CA CYS A 63 4.91 1.75 -4.54
C CYS A 63 4.28 2.45 -3.32
N GLU A 64 5.10 3.14 -2.52
CA GLU A 64 4.65 3.92 -1.36
C GLU A 64 4.46 5.38 -1.76
N ILE A 65 3.26 5.74 -2.23
CA ILE A 65 3.04 7.01 -2.93
C ILE A 65 3.18 8.27 -2.06
N HIS A 66 3.23 8.11 -0.74
CA HIS A 66 3.40 9.21 0.22
C HIS A 66 4.70 9.12 1.01
N GLY A 67 5.56 8.13 0.68
CA GLY A 67 6.81 7.87 1.38
C GLY A 67 6.65 6.94 2.59
N ARG A 68 7.67 6.92 3.47
CA ARG A 68 7.76 5.95 4.57
C ARG A 68 8.32 6.59 5.83
N ILE A 69 7.72 6.27 6.96
CA ILE A 69 8.07 6.81 8.28
C ILE A 69 9.49 6.46 8.74
N SER A 70 10.06 5.35 8.27
CA SER A 70 11.42 4.94 8.66
C SER A 70 12.52 5.61 7.85
N LYS A 71 12.19 6.19 6.70
CA LYS A 71 13.10 7.03 5.91
C LYS A 71 13.02 8.45 6.48
N TRP A 72 14.15 9.11 6.72
CA TRP A 72 14.22 10.48 7.23
C TRP A 72 15.12 11.31 6.34
N ILE A 73 14.65 12.50 5.95
CA ILE A 73 15.32 13.42 5.03
C ILE A 73 15.71 14.71 5.73
N THR A 74 16.77 15.35 5.23
CA THR A 74 17.13 16.70 5.67
C THR A 74 15.99 17.68 5.36
N MET A 75 15.91 18.75 6.15
CA MET A 75 14.98 19.87 5.94
C MET A 75 15.58 21.01 5.11
N THR A 76 16.83 20.86 4.66
CA THR A 76 17.54 21.85 3.84
C THR A 76 17.41 21.52 2.36
N ASP A 77 17.09 22.51 1.53
CA ASP A 77 16.92 22.32 0.08
C ASP A 77 18.25 22.20 -0.69
N GLU A 78 19.38 22.35 0.00
CA GLU A 78 20.71 22.35 -0.62
C GLU A 78 21.27 20.93 -0.81
N GLU A 79 20.65 19.90 -0.21
CA GLU A 79 21.28 18.57 -0.07
C GLU A 79 20.29 17.39 -0.10
N ASP A 80 20.66 16.36 -0.86
CA ASP A 80 20.00 15.06 -0.94
C ASP A 80 20.39 14.11 0.23
N GLU A 81 20.31 14.56 1.49
CA GLU A 81 20.63 13.70 2.64
C GLU A 81 19.41 12.91 3.14
N MET A 82 19.56 11.59 3.24
CA MET A 82 18.54 10.67 3.75
C MET A 82 19.18 9.59 4.63
N THR A 83 18.48 9.21 5.69
CA THR A 83 18.82 8.09 6.56
C THR A 83 17.64 7.16 6.76
N ILE A 84 17.90 5.89 7.03
CA ILE A 84 16.89 4.88 7.34
C ILE A 84 17.08 4.48 8.79
N LEU A 85 16.05 4.70 9.60
CA LEU A 85 16.05 4.30 11.01
C LEU A 85 15.82 2.81 11.13
N SER A 86 16.54 2.18 12.06
CA SER A 86 16.42 0.76 12.36
C SER A 86 15.13 0.45 13.10
N ASP A 87 14.75 -0.83 13.15
CA ASP A 87 13.51 -1.27 13.79
C ASP A 87 13.54 -1.13 15.32
N ASP A 88 14.73 -1.10 15.93
CA ASP A 88 14.94 -0.89 17.36
C ASP A 88 15.05 0.60 17.74
N HIS A 89 14.96 1.51 16.76
CA HIS A 89 14.96 2.94 16.99
C HIS A 89 13.74 3.35 17.83
N HIS A 90 13.89 4.36 18.70
CA HIS A 90 12.80 4.81 19.55
C HIS A 90 12.90 6.30 19.88
N PHE A 91 11.79 7.02 19.73
CA PHE A 91 11.68 8.44 20.05
C PHE A 91 11.21 8.64 21.48
N ARG A 92 11.81 9.59 22.20
CA ARG A 92 11.36 10.00 23.54
C ARG A 92 10.28 11.06 23.40
N VAL A 93 9.02 10.64 23.49
CA VAL A 93 7.85 11.51 23.29
C VAL A 93 6.98 11.52 24.55
N ASP A 94 6.48 12.69 24.90
CA ASP A 94 5.34 12.86 25.80
C ASP A 94 4.06 12.69 24.97
N GLU A 95 3.43 11.53 25.07
CA GLU A 95 2.22 11.20 24.32
C GLU A 95 0.98 12.00 24.77
N SER A 96 0.98 12.53 26.00
CA SER A 96 -0.15 13.34 26.48
C SER A 96 -0.20 14.71 25.80
N GLU A 97 0.96 15.27 25.49
CA GLU A 97 1.11 16.56 24.81
C GLU A 97 1.48 16.41 23.32
N MET A 98 1.76 15.18 22.86
CA MET A 98 2.31 14.86 21.54
C MET A 98 3.60 15.62 21.22
N ARG A 99 4.48 15.77 22.21
CA ARG A 99 5.72 16.57 22.11
C ARG A 99 6.96 15.71 22.34
N LEU A 100 8.00 15.99 21.57
CA LEU A 100 9.33 15.42 21.81
C LEU A 100 9.83 15.89 23.18
N MET A 101 10.38 14.97 23.97
CA MET A 101 11.01 15.26 25.26
C MET A 101 12.41 15.82 25.05
N ALA A 102 12.48 17.04 24.50
CA ALA A 102 13.72 17.75 24.22
C ALA A 102 13.60 19.26 24.49
N ASP A 103 14.73 19.91 24.76
CA ASP A 103 14.83 21.37 24.74
C ASP A 103 14.90 21.86 23.28
N GLU A 104 13.89 22.64 22.86
CA GLU A 104 13.79 23.21 21.50
C GLU A 104 15.00 24.05 21.07
N LYS A 105 15.83 24.51 22.01
CA LYS A 105 17.04 25.30 21.74
C LYS A 105 18.32 24.47 21.70
N ASP A 106 18.26 23.19 22.07
CA ASP A 106 19.41 22.31 22.16
C ASP A 106 19.29 21.14 21.18
N VAL A 107 20.06 21.21 20.11
CA VAL A 107 20.16 20.15 19.09
C VAL A 107 20.65 18.82 19.67
N GLU A 108 21.51 18.84 20.68
CA GLU A 108 21.95 17.58 21.33
C GLU A 108 20.81 16.95 22.13
N SER A 109 19.89 17.75 22.66
CA SER A 109 18.67 17.26 23.28
C SER A 109 17.75 16.57 22.27
N PHE A 110 17.73 17.00 21.01
CA PHE A 110 16.97 16.35 19.94
C PHE A 110 17.56 14.99 19.61
N ARG A 111 18.88 14.93 19.41
CA ARG A 111 19.60 13.66 19.19
C ARG A 111 19.37 12.69 20.35
N ALA A 112 19.46 13.17 21.60
CA ALA A 112 19.21 12.36 22.80
C ALA A 112 17.75 11.89 22.93
N ALA A 113 16.82 12.55 22.25
CA ALA A 113 15.41 12.16 22.15
C ALA A 113 15.12 11.23 20.96
N GLY A 114 16.13 10.83 20.20
CA GLY A 114 16.01 9.89 19.07
C GLY A 114 15.86 10.55 17.71
N VAL A 115 16.06 11.86 17.60
CA VAL A 115 15.91 12.56 16.32
C VAL A 115 17.19 12.42 15.51
N PRO A 116 17.15 11.88 14.27
CA PRO A 116 18.31 11.87 13.41
C PRO A 116 18.69 13.30 13.01
N LEU A 117 19.99 13.56 12.94
CA LEU A 117 20.54 14.83 12.49
C LEU A 117 21.26 14.63 11.16
N ASP A 118 21.21 15.64 10.30
CA ASP A 118 21.97 15.68 9.06
C ASP A 118 23.48 15.90 9.34
N ARG A 119 24.30 15.89 8.29
CA ARG A 119 25.76 16.09 8.38
C ARG A 119 26.17 17.47 8.93
N HIS A 120 25.27 18.45 8.95
CA HIS A 120 25.48 19.78 9.52
C HIS A 120 24.94 19.90 10.95
N GLY A 121 24.33 18.83 11.48
CA GLY A 121 23.73 18.80 12.80
C GLY A 121 22.31 19.37 12.85
N ASN A 122 21.64 19.59 11.72
CA ASN A 122 20.23 20.00 11.76
C ASN A 122 19.32 18.79 11.99
N PRO A 123 18.24 18.94 12.75
CA PRO A 123 17.24 17.89 12.87
C PRO A 123 16.61 17.54 11.52
N MET A 124 16.47 16.24 11.25
CA MET A 124 15.80 15.74 10.05
C MET A 124 14.29 15.60 10.30
N ARG A 125 13.55 15.25 9.25
CA ARG A 125 12.11 14.91 9.30
C ARG A 125 11.84 13.58 8.61
N PRO A 126 10.73 12.88 8.89
CA PRO A 126 10.40 11.69 8.12
C PRO A 126 10.16 12.05 6.65
N ALA A 127 10.53 11.12 5.77
CA ALA A 127 10.34 11.17 4.33
C ALA A 127 8.89 10.81 4.00
N VAL A 128 7.97 11.59 4.56
CA VAL A 128 6.53 11.48 4.39
C VAL A 128 6.01 12.80 3.84
N LEU A 129 5.29 12.72 2.72
CA LEU A 129 4.74 13.88 2.04
C LEU A 129 3.60 14.48 2.86
N MET A 130 3.71 15.77 3.16
CA MET A 130 2.65 16.53 3.84
C MET A 130 1.84 17.36 2.85
N PHE A 131 0.71 17.89 3.29
CA PHE A 131 0.00 18.90 2.49
C PHE A 131 0.88 20.14 2.30
N ASP A 132 0.86 20.68 1.09
CA ASP A 132 1.65 21.85 0.67
C ASP A 132 3.18 21.65 0.81
N ASP A 133 3.64 20.41 0.70
CA ASP A 133 5.04 20.00 0.82
C ASP A 133 5.64 19.76 -0.58
N GLU A 134 6.75 20.43 -0.90
CA GLU A 134 7.47 20.28 -2.18
C GLU A 134 8.96 19.91 -2.03
N PRO A 135 9.33 18.90 -1.22
CA PRO A 135 10.73 18.50 -1.04
C PRO A 135 11.25 17.80 -2.31
N GLU A 136 12.02 18.49 -3.14
CA GLU A 136 12.47 18.01 -4.46
C GLU A 136 13.10 16.61 -4.39
N HIS A 137 13.95 16.36 -3.40
CA HIS A 137 14.67 15.09 -3.22
C HIS A 137 13.72 13.91 -2.91
N LEU A 138 12.71 14.13 -2.06
CA LEU A 138 11.68 13.13 -1.79
C LEU A 138 10.79 12.93 -3.01
N LEU A 139 10.33 14.01 -3.65
CA LEU A 139 9.50 13.93 -4.85
C LEU A 139 10.19 13.18 -5.98
N LYS A 140 11.50 13.36 -6.17
CA LYS A 140 12.31 12.62 -7.13
C LYS A 140 12.33 11.11 -6.81
N THR A 141 12.47 10.76 -5.53
CA THR A 141 12.46 9.35 -5.09
C THR A 141 11.09 8.72 -5.30
N LEU A 142 10.01 9.42 -4.92
CA LEU A 142 8.64 8.95 -5.10
C LEU A 142 8.29 8.80 -6.59
N ARG A 143 8.68 9.75 -7.44
CA ARG A 143 8.52 9.63 -8.91
C ARG A 143 9.23 8.39 -9.44
N ALA A 144 10.44 8.11 -9.00
CA ALA A 144 11.16 6.92 -9.44
C ALA A 144 10.49 5.60 -8.99
N GLU A 145 9.82 5.57 -7.83
CA GLU A 145 9.01 4.42 -7.40
C GLU A 145 7.70 4.32 -8.18
N GLN A 146 7.05 5.45 -8.50
CA GLN A 146 5.87 5.50 -9.36
C GLN A 146 6.19 5.07 -10.79
N ASP A 147 7.33 5.50 -11.36
CA ASP A 147 7.76 5.09 -12.70
C ASP A 147 7.91 3.58 -12.83
N LYS A 148 8.35 2.87 -11.77
CA LYS A 148 8.43 1.41 -11.77
C LYS A 148 7.06 0.76 -11.75
N TYR A 149 6.14 1.29 -10.95
CA TYR A 149 4.76 0.83 -10.92
C TYR A 149 4.10 1.01 -12.29
N GLN A 150 4.25 2.20 -12.90
CA GLN A 150 3.71 2.51 -14.23
C GLN A 150 4.32 1.63 -15.33
N GLN A 151 5.62 1.32 -15.25
CA GLN A 151 6.25 0.35 -16.16
C GLN A 151 5.67 -1.05 -16.01
N TRP A 152 5.43 -1.50 -14.78
CA TRP A 152 4.80 -2.79 -14.52
C TRP A 152 3.35 -2.81 -15.01
N GLU A 153 2.58 -1.75 -14.74
CA GLU A 153 1.20 -1.62 -15.18
C GLU A 153 1.09 -1.73 -16.70
N ALA A 154 1.91 -0.97 -17.44
CA ALA A 154 1.92 -1.04 -18.90
C ALA A 154 2.24 -2.45 -19.44
N GLN A 155 3.17 -3.17 -18.80
CA GLN A 155 3.50 -4.57 -19.16
C GLN A 155 2.35 -5.53 -18.84
N MET A 156 1.71 -5.35 -17.69
CA MET A 156 0.55 -6.15 -17.28
C MET A 156 -0.60 -5.96 -18.27
N GLU A 157 -0.90 -4.73 -18.67
CA GLU A 157 -1.96 -4.45 -19.63
C GLU A 157 -1.64 -5.02 -21.03
N GLU A 158 -0.39 -4.94 -21.48
CA GLU A 158 0.05 -5.56 -22.74
C GLU A 158 -0.10 -7.09 -22.71
N GLU A 159 0.24 -7.75 -21.60
CA GLU A 159 0.04 -9.20 -21.43
C GLU A 159 -1.46 -9.54 -21.40
N MET A 160 -2.29 -8.72 -20.77
CA MET A 160 -3.74 -8.86 -20.79
C MET A 160 -4.32 -8.72 -22.21
N GLU A 161 -3.78 -7.84 -23.05
CA GLU A 161 -4.22 -7.74 -24.45
C GLU A 161 -3.79 -8.94 -25.30
N ASN A 162 -2.55 -9.40 -25.12
CA ASN A 162 -1.95 -10.43 -25.97
C ASN A 162 -2.33 -11.86 -25.57
N ASN A 163 -2.88 -12.06 -24.37
CA ASN A 163 -3.17 -13.39 -23.83
C ASN A 163 -4.58 -13.46 -23.22
N GLU A 164 -5.53 -14.01 -23.97
CA GLU A 164 -6.93 -14.16 -23.55
C GLU A 164 -7.12 -15.02 -22.29
N ALA A 165 -6.14 -15.86 -21.93
CA ALA A 165 -6.18 -16.67 -20.70
C ALA A 165 -5.80 -15.87 -19.45
N CYS A 166 -5.10 -14.73 -19.60
CA CYS A 166 -4.72 -13.90 -18.47
C CYS A 166 -5.95 -13.27 -17.80
N ARG A 167 -5.84 -13.13 -16.47
CA ARG A 167 -6.85 -12.58 -15.58
C ARG A 167 -6.17 -11.64 -14.59
N LEU A 168 -6.77 -10.48 -14.33
CA LEU A 168 -6.33 -9.54 -13.30
C LEU A 168 -7.35 -9.47 -12.17
N VAL A 169 -6.86 -9.52 -10.93
CA VAL A 169 -7.63 -9.14 -9.74
C VAL A 169 -7.00 -7.91 -9.13
N ILE A 170 -7.77 -6.83 -9.03
CA ILE A 170 -7.39 -5.63 -8.30
C ILE A 170 -8.01 -5.75 -6.91
N LEU A 171 -7.17 -5.80 -5.87
CA LEU A 171 -7.64 -5.91 -4.49
C LEU A 171 -7.45 -4.59 -3.76
N GLU A 172 -8.54 -3.85 -3.57
CA GLU A 172 -8.56 -2.59 -2.82
C GLU A 172 -9.01 -2.82 -1.38
N ILE A 173 -8.22 -2.37 -0.41
CA ILE A 173 -8.47 -2.62 1.01
C ILE A 173 -8.38 -1.32 1.80
N GLY A 174 -9.48 -0.94 2.47
CA GLY A 174 -9.48 0.16 3.44
C GLY A 174 -9.29 1.57 2.85
N CYS A 175 -9.38 1.75 1.54
CA CYS A 175 -9.20 3.05 0.90
C CYS A 175 -10.42 3.95 1.11
N GLY A 176 -10.28 5.02 1.89
CA GLY A 176 -11.34 6.00 2.18
C GLY A 176 -11.49 7.10 1.11
N GLN A 177 -12.38 8.07 1.39
CA GLN A 177 -12.69 9.16 0.45
C GLN A 177 -11.90 10.47 0.70
N ARG A 178 -11.22 10.61 1.84
CA ARG A 178 -10.55 11.88 2.21
C ARG A 178 -9.32 12.17 1.36
N VAL A 179 -8.48 11.15 1.17
CA VAL A 179 -7.33 11.17 0.26
C VAL A 179 -7.51 9.95 -0.66
N PRO A 180 -8.28 10.11 -1.76
CA PRO A 180 -8.77 8.97 -2.53
C PRO A 180 -7.75 8.45 -3.57
N CYS A 181 -6.46 8.76 -3.45
CA CYS A 181 -5.46 8.44 -4.48
C CYS A 181 -5.44 6.95 -4.87
N VAL A 182 -5.40 6.05 -3.89
CA VAL A 182 -5.42 4.59 -4.16
C VAL A 182 -6.75 4.13 -4.77
N ARG A 183 -7.86 4.79 -4.40
CA ARG A 183 -9.19 4.51 -4.96
C ARG A 183 -9.31 4.98 -6.41
N GLN A 184 -8.74 6.14 -6.72
CA GLN A 184 -8.68 6.66 -8.08
C GLN A 184 -7.82 5.76 -8.94
N GLU A 185 -6.65 5.36 -8.43
CA GLU A 185 -5.75 4.42 -9.10
C GLU A 185 -6.45 3.09 -9.43
N SER A 186 -7.06 2.44 -8.44
CA SER A 186 -7.73 1.14 -8.64
C SER A 186 -8.88 1.22 -9.66
N GLU A 187 -9.62 2.34 -9.67
CA GLU A 187 -10.69 2.59 -10.64
C GLU A 187 -10.14 2.90 -12.03
N CYS A 188 -9.03 3.64 -12.15
CA CYS A 188 -8.34 3.93 -13.40
C CYS A 188 -7.79 2.66 -14.06
N VAL A 189 -7.04 1.83 -13.31
CA VAL A 189 -6.49 0.55 -13.82
C VAL A 189 -7.60 -0.34 -14.39
N LEU A 190 -8.73 -0.45 -13.67
CA LEU A 190 -9.87 -1.24 -14.14
C LEU A 190 -10.50 -0.63 -15.41
N ASP A 191 -10.72 0.68 -15.41
CA ASP A 191 -11.34 1.40 -16.52
C ASP A 191 -10.49 1.36 -17.80
N ASP A 192 -9.17 1.42 -17.67
CA ASP A 192 -8.25 1.30 -18.79
C ASP A 192 -8.31 -0.10 -19.41
N LEU A 193 -8.34 -1.17 -18.59
CA LEU A 193 -8.54 -2.54 -19.09
C LEU A 193 -9.92 -2.75 -19.72
N VAL A 194 -10.98 -2.17 -19.15
CA VAL A 194 -12.33 -2.21 -19.75
C VAL A 194 -12.30 -1.66 -21.17
N LYS A 195 -11.72 -0.47 -21.35
CA LYS A 195 -11.61 0.17 -22.67
C LYS A 195 -10.71 -0.59 -23.63
N ARG A 196 -9.55 -1.05 -23.16
CA ARG A 196 -8.53 -1.73 -23.97
C ARG A 196 -9.00 -3.09 -24.46
N LEU A 197 -9.62 -3.87 -23.58
CA LEU A 197 -10.08 -5.22 -23.89
C LEU A 197 -11.51 -5.26 -24.45
N GLY A 198 -12.22 -4.13 -24.46
CA GLY A 198 -13.62 -4.06 -24.86
C GLY A 198 -14.51 -4.94 -23.97
N LEU A 199 -14.23 -4.97 -22.66
CA LEU A 199 -15.08 -5.67 -21.69
C LEU A 199 -16.44 -4.96 -21.70
N ASP A 200 -17.51 -5.69 -22.02
CA ASP A 200 -18.77 -5.03 -22.35
C ASP A 200 -19.33 -4.24 -21.16
N GLU A 201 -19.84 -3.04 -21.44
CA GLU A 201 -20.50 -2.15 -20.48
C GLU A 201 -21.89 -2.67 -20.05
N SER A 202 -22.20 -3.94 -20.30
CA SER A 202 -23.56 -4.52 -20.28
C SER A 202 -23.62 -5.90 -19.60
N GLY A 203 -22.73 -6.20 -18.66
CA GLY A 203 -22.78 -7.46 -17.92
C GLY A 203 -23.71 -7.38 -16.71
N ASP A 204 -24.77 -8.19 -16.70
CA ASP A 204 -25.49 -8.55 -15.47
C ASP A 204 -24.47 -9.12 -14.45
N PRO A 205 -24.42 -8.64 -13.19
CA PRO A 205 -23.49 -9.14 -12.17
C PRO A 205 -23.73 -10.62 -11.78
N CYS A 206 -24.72 -11.28 -12.38
CA CYS A 206 -24.88 -12.73 -12.34
C CYS A 206 -23.77 -13.45 -13.14
N TRP A 207 -22.57 -13.51 -12.56
CA TRP A 207 -21.52 -14.49 -12.90
C TRP A 207 -21.97 -15.96 -12.73
N TYR A 208 -23.26 -16.19 -12.42
CA TYR A 208 -23.85 -17.42 -11.89
C TYR A 208 -25.14 -17.81 -12.64
N GLU A 209 -25.29 -17.55 -13.93
CA GLU A 209 -26.31 -18.25 -14.71
C GLU A 209 -25.86 -19.68 -15.00
N GLU A 210 -26.79 -20.64 -14.84
CA GLU A 210 -26.57 -22.08 -14.58
C GLU A 210 -25.84 -22.87 -15.70
N GLU A 211 -25.43 -22.25 -16.81
CA GLU A 211 -24.84 -22.97 -17.95
C GLU A 211 -23.45 -22.46 -18.40
N GLU A 212 -23.06 -21.20 -18.16
CA GLU A 212 -21.71 -20.69 -18.48
C GLU A 212 -21.25 -19.59 -17.50
N CYS A 213 -20.48 -19.95 -16.48
CA CYS A 213 -19.78 -18.98 -15.63
C CYS A 213 -18.59 -18.38 -16.40
N SER A 214 -18.74 -17.18 -16.95
CA SER A 214 -17.62 -16.47 -17.57
C SER A 214 -16.90 -15.61 -16.52
N ILE A 215 -15.79 -16.13 -15.98
CA ILE A 215 -14.95 -15.36 -15.04
C ILE A 215 -14.42 -14.11 -15.78
N PRO A 216 -14.66 -12.89 -15.26
CA PRO A 216 -14.26 -11.66 -15.92
C PRO A 216 -12.76 -11.60 -16.11
N ARG A 217 -12.32 -10.95 -17.19
CA ARG A 217 -10.88 -10.79 -17.47
C ARG A 217 -10.18 -9.90 -16.45
N ALA A 218 -10.87 -8.87 -15.95
CA ALA A 218 -10.40 -8.01 -14.88
C ALA A 218 -11.52 -7.83 -13.86
N LEU A 219 -11.19 -7.91 -12.57
CA LEU A 219 -12.16 -7.73 -11.48
C LEU A 219 -11.55 -6.89 -10.36
N LEU A 220 -12.28 -5.89 -9.90
CA LEU A 220 -11.97 -5.16 -8.66
C LEU A 220 -12.71 -5.79 -7.49
N ILE A 221 -11.97 -6.24 -6.47
CA ILE A 221 -12.52 -6.60 -5.17
C ILE A 221 -12.25 -5.45 -4.22
N ARG A 222 -13.32 -4.83 -3.69
CA ARG A 222 -13.21 -3.66 -2.81
C ARG A 222 -13.67 -4.01 -1.40
N ILE A 223 -12.74 -4.08 -0.46
CA ILE A 223 -12.98 -4.36 0.95
C ILE A 223 -13.01 -3.04 1.73
N ASN A 224 -14.21 -2.60 2.10
CA ASN A 224 -14.38 -1.38 2.89
C ASN A 224 -15.72 -1.39 3.66
N PRO A 225 -15.74 -1.09 4.97
CA PRO A 225 -16.98 -1.15 5.77
C PRO A 225 -17.97 -0.02 5.44
N GLU A 226 -17.48 1.11 4.93
CA GLU A 226 -18.27 2.33 4.70
C GLU A 226 -18.51 2.61 3.21
N TYR A 227 -17.48 2.38 2.38
CA TYR A 227 -17.47 2.76 0.95
C TYR A 227 -17.13 1.58 0.03
N PRO A 228 -17.89 0.47 0.04
CA PRO A 228 -17.54 -0.74 -0.70
C PRO A 228 -17.86 -0.68 -2.21
N TYR A 229 -18.67 0.27 -2.66
CA TYR A 229 -19.16 0.33 -4.05
C TYR A 229 -18.23 1.12 -4.99
N ASN A 230 -18.20 0.74 -6.27
CA ASN A 230 -17.57 1.45 -7.38
C ASN A 230 -18.66 2.00 -8.31
N GLN A 231 -18.56 3.28 -8.67
CA GLN A 231 -19.55 3.94 -9.53
C GLN A 231 -19.20 3.88 -11.02
N MET A 232 -17.92 3.75 -11.37
CA MET A 232 -17.50 3.74 -12.78
C MET A 232 -17.75 2.37 -13.43
N ASN A 233 -17.26 1.31 -12.80
CA ASN A 233 -17.37 -0.07 -13.31
C ASN A 233 -18.02 -1.00 -12.28
N PRO A 234 -19.29 -0.77 -11.89
CA PRO A 234 -19.97 -1.53 -10.83
C PRO A 234 -20.14 -3.01 -11.15
N HIS A 235 -20.31 -3.36 -12.43
CA HIS A 235 -20.51 -4.73 -12.90
C HIS A 235 -19.21 -5.57 -12.78
N LEU A 236 -18.04 -4.95 -12.91
CA LEU A 236 -16.72 -5.57 -12.73
C LEU A 236 -16.13 -5.29 -11.34
N THR A 237 -16.98 -4.99 -10.36
CA THR A 237 -16.57 -4.77 -8.98
C THR A 237 -17.34 -5.67 -8.03
N LEU A 238 -16.62 -6.41 -7.19
CA LEU A 238 -17.17 -7.14 -6.06
C LEU A 238 -17.05 -6.29 -4.78
N PRO A 239 -18.14 -5.68 -4.30
CA PRO A 239 -18.14 -4.93 -3.04
C PRO A 239 -18.14 -5.88 -1.85
N VAL A 240 -17.19 -5.72 -0.93
CA VAL A 240 -17.11 -6.47 0.33
C VAL A 240 -17.24 -5.47 1.49
N GLN A 241 -18.43 -5.42 2.09
CA GLN A 241 -18.72 -4.54 3.21
C GLN A 241 -18.26 -5.16 4.54
N GLY A 242 -16.97 -5.03 4.84
CA GLY A 242 -16.37 -5.60 6.04
C GLY A 242 -15.06 -4.95 6.43
N SER A 243 -14.54 -5.33 7.59
CA SER A 243 -13.18 -4.93 8.00
C SER A 243 -12.14 -5.77 7.25
N ALA A 244 -10.96 -5.19 7.02
CA ALA A 244 -9.89 -5.84 6.25
C ALA A 244 -9.58 -7.26 6.74
N LEU A 245 -9.26 -7.43 8.03
CA LEU A 245 -8.83 -8.73 8.55
C LEU A 245 -9.94 -9.81 8.48
N ALA A 246 -11.19 -9.44 8.77
CA ALA A 246 -12.30 -10.38 8.75
C ALA A 246 -12.55 -10.87 7.31
N SER A 247 -12.66 -9.94 6.37
CA SER A 247 -12.87 -10.25 4.96
C SER A 247 -11.71 -11.04 4.35
N LEU A 248 -10.46 -10.66 4.63
CA LEU A 248 -9.29 -11.41 4.16
C LEU A 248 -9.24 -12.84 4.73
N THR A 249 -9.69 -13.04 5.96
CA THR A 249 -9.73 -14.38 6.57
C THR A 249 -10.75 -15.27 5.87
N GLU A 250 -11.96 -14.78 5.66
CA GLU A 250 -13.02 -15.53 4.98
C GLU A 250 -12.64 -15.86 3.52
N ILE A 251 -12.08 -14.89 2.79
CA ILE A 251 -11.58 -15.11 1.43
C ILE A 251 -10.47 -16.18 1.44
N ASP A 252 -9.55 -16.15 2.42
CA ASP A 252 -8.45 -17.12 2.48
C ASP A 252 -8.96 -18.54 2.71
N ASP A 253 -9.94 -18.72 3.60
CA ASP A 253 -10.53 -20.02 3.87
C ASP A 253 -11.13 -20.63 2.58
N HIS A 254 -11.79 -19.80 1.75
CA HIS A 254 -12.29 -20.22 0.44
C HIS A 254 -11.17 -20.50 -0.57
N VAL A 255 -10.15 -19.64 -0.68
CA VAL A 255 -9.01 -19.83 -1.59
C VAL A 255 -8.28 -21.14 -1.25
N MET A 256 -8.03 -21.40 0.03
CA MET A 256 -7.33 -22.61 0.47
C MET A 256 -8.15 -23.88 0.21
N ALA A 257 -9.48 -23.84 0.40
CA ALA A 257 -10.34 -24.96 0.05
C ALA A 257 -10.28 -25.29 -1.46
N LEU A 258 -10.38 -24.27 -2.32
CA LEU A 258 -10.30 -24.44 -3.77
C LEU A 258 -8.94 -24.98 -4.23
N LEU A 259 -7.84 -24.51 -3.62
CA LEU A 259 -6.50 -25.03 -3.92
C LEU A 259 -6.34 -26.50 -3.50
N GLN A 260 -6.93 -26.90 -2.38
CA GLN A 260 -6.91 -28.31 -1.94
C GLN A 260 -7.68 -29.20 -2.93
N GLU A 261 -8.87 -28.78 -3.36
CA GLU A 261 -9.67 -29.50 -4.36
C GLU A 261 -8.92 -29.63 -5.69
N HIS A 262 -8.30 -28.56 -6.19
CA HIS A 262 -7.51 -28.57 -7.41
C HIS A 262 -6.31 -29.53 -7.34
N ASN A 263 -5.59 -29.54 -6.21
CA ASN A 263 -4.44 -30.43 -6.00
C ASN A 263 -4.86 -31.90 -5.89
N MET A 264 -6.02 -32.20 -5.29
CA MET A 264 -6.57 -33.55 -5.23
C MET A 264 -7.04 -34.05 -6.61
N GLY A 265 -7.70 -33.19 -7.39
CA GLY A 265 -8.13 -33.51 -8.76
C GLY A 265 -6.95 -33.77 -9.71
N SER A 266 -5.93 -32.92 -9.65
CA SER A 266 -4.70 -33.07 -10.47
C SER A 266 -3.91 -34.33 -10.13
N SER A 267 -4.00 -34.81 -8.88
CA SER A 267 -3.35 -36.07 -8.47
C SER A 267 -4.12 -37.32 -8.92
N ALA A 268 -5.43 -37.20 -9.17
CA ALA A 268 -6.29 -38.28 -9.63
C ALA A 268 -6.22 -38.49 -11.16
N GLU A 269 -5.94 -37.44 -11.94
CA GLU A 269 -5.76 -37.53 -13.40
C GLU A 269 -4.40 -38.13 -13.83
N VAL A 270 -3.46 -38.31 -12.89
CA VAL A 270 -2.11 -38.86 -13.13
C VAL A 270 -2.02 -40.36 -12.77
N GLN A 271 -3.13 -41.00 -12.36
CA GLN A 271 -3.23 -42.45 -12.09
C GLN A 271 -4.04 -43.18 -13.17
#